data_AF-A0A183T7G5-F1
#
_entry.id   AF-A0A183T7G5-F1
#
_cell.length_a   1.000
_cell.length_b   1.000
_cell.length_c   1.000
_cell.angle_alpha   90.00
_cell.angle_beta   90.00
_cell.angle_gamma   90.00
#
_symmetry.space_group_name_H-M   'P 1'
#
loop_
_entity.id
_entity.type
_entity.pdbx_description
1 polymer ?
#
loop_
_entity_poly.entity_id
_entity_poly.type
_entity_poly.pdbx_seq_one_letter_code
_entity_poly.pdbx_strand_id
1 'polypeptide(L)'
;MDSPVELQNASTGCHASESSSFASPITTAASFVLVSYAPKCQVTEYCCYGYCIDLLRRLANRTGLQVNPTTFTFDLHLVGDGQMGEELTVNDTKVWNGIVGELVTGLADLAVAPMTITPERLTRIDFTKPFKYLGITMLVKRVSSTTSSPSPLRF
;
A
#
# COMPACT_ATOMS: atom_id res chain seq x y z
N MET A 1 42.32 -20.04 32.73
CA MET A 1 41.63 -20.84 31.71
C MET A 1 40.63 -21.70 32.47
N ASP A 2 39.40 -21.33 32.77
CA ASP A 2 38.50 -20.27 32.31
C ASP A 2 37.49 -20.00 33.44
N SER A 3 37.08 -18.75 33.62
CA SER A 3 35.87 -18.30 34.33
C SER A 3 35.71 -16.81 34.03
N PRO A 4 34.50 -16.26 34.12
CA PRO A 4 33.30 -16.53 33.31
C PRO A 4 32.89 -15.25 32.53
N VAL A 5 32.20 -15.35 31.40
CA VAL A 5 31.56 -14.18 30.78
C VAL A 5 30.08 -14.44 30.54
N GLU A 6 29.31 -13.91 31.48
CA GLU A 6 27.93 -13.46 31.41
C GLU A 6 27.62 -12.80 30.05
N LEU A 7 26.78 -13.46 29.23
CA LEU A 7 26.25 -12.86 28.02
C LEU A 7 25.18 -11.84 28.40
N GLN A 8 25.62 -10.60 28.52
CA GLN A 8 24.81 -9.41 28.70
C GLN A 8 23.72 -9.30 27.63
N ASN A 9 22.52 -8.98 28.11
CA ASN A 9 21.36 -8.45 27.39
C ASN A 9 21.68 -7.81 26.03
N ALA A 10 21.25 -8.46 24.94
CA ALA A 10 20.91 -7.75 23.72
C ALA A 10 19.44 -7.37 23.78
N SER A 11 19.17 -6.24 24.43
CA SER A 11 17.95 -5.48 24.24
C SER A 11 17.91 -4.94 22.80
N THR A 12 17.52 -5.75 21.82
CA THR A 12 17.22 -5.25 20.48
C THR A 12 15.74 -4.90 20.44
N GLY A 13 15.46 -3.69 20.94
CA GLY A 13 14.12 -3.11 20.92
C GLY A 13 13.55 -3.06 19.50
N CYS A 14 12.24 -3.23 19.41
CA CYS A 14 11.47 -2.87 18.21
C CYS A 14 11.78 -1.41 17.90
N HIS A 15 12.63 -1.16 16.90
CA HIS A 15 12.85 0.18 16.38
C HIS A 15 11.56 0.59 15.69
N ALA A 16 10.76 1.44 16.33
CA ALA A 16 9.72 2.17 15.63
C ALA A 16 10.42 2.93 14.51
N SER A 17 10.09 2.63 13.25
CA SER A 17 10.47 3.50 12.15
C SER A 17 9.80 4.85 12.41
N GLU A 18 10.61 5.86 12.69
CA GLU A 18 10.12 7.24 12.76
C GLU A 18 9.42 7.54 11.43
N SER A 19 8.10 7.69 11.48
CA SER A 19 7.32 8.17 10.37
C SER A 19 7.74 9.61 10.12
N SER A 20 8.68 9.82 9.20
CA SER A 20 8.99 11.15 8.70
C SER A 20 7.70 11.72 8.11
N SER A 21 7.19 12.76 8.76
CA SER A 21 6.03 13.51 8.28
C SER A 21 6.42 14.22 6.99
N PHE A 22 6.21 13.55 5.86
CA PHE A 22 6.36 14.17 4.55
C PHE A 22 5.09 14.97 4.26
N ALA A 23 5.13 16.26 4.59
CA ALA A 23 4.13 17.21 4.11
C ALA A 23 4.33 17.40 2.61
N SER A 24 3.61 16.63 1.78
CA SER A 24 3.56 16.81 0.33
C SER A 24 2.21 17.39 -0.12
N PRO A 25 2.21 18.41 -0.99
CA PRO A 25 1.00 19.05 -1.49
C PRO A 25 0.22 18.13 -2.45
N ILE A 26 -1.03 17.83 -2.10
CA ILE A 26 -2.18 17.53 -2.99
C ILE A 26 -2.11 16.27 -3.90
N THR A 27 -1.12 15.38 -3.80
CA THR A 27 -1.15 14.07 -4.55
C THR A 27 -1.22 12.80 -3.69
N THR A 28 -1.38 12.91 -2.37
CA THR A 28 -1.35 11.73 -1.47
C THR A 28 -2.76 11.22 -1.14
N ALA A 29 -3.49 10.68 -2.13
CA ALA A 29 -4.79 10.06 -1.88
C ALA A 29 -4.74 8.53 -1.71
N ALA A 30 -3.56 7.92 -1.75
CA ALA A 30 -3.44 6.50 -1.47
C ALA A 30 -2.12 6.23 -0.74
N SER A 31 -2.17 6.18 0.58
CA SER A 31 -1.21 5.38 1.34
C SER A 31 -1.35 3.95 0.84
N PHE A 32 -0.37 3.47 0.09
CA PHE A 32 -0.33 2.12 -0.44
C PHE A 32 0.28 1.22 0.62
N VAL A 33 -0.47 0.20 1.03
CA VAL A 33 -0.09 -0.66 2.14
C VAL A 33 0.42 -1.96 1.58
N LEU A 34 1.70 -2.21 1.83
CA LEU A 34 2.36 -3.47 1.55
C LEU A 34 2.35 -4.33 2.80
N VAL A 35 2.22 -5.63 2.57
CA VAL A 35 2.16 -6.66 3.58
C VAL A 35 3.35 -7.59 3.39
N SER A 36 4.16 -7.71 4.43
CA SER A 36 5.23 -8.69 4.52
C SER A 36 4.98 -9.62 5.71
N TYR A 37 5.32 -10.90 5.57
CA TYR A 37 5.18 -11.88 6.65
C TYR A 37 6.18 -11.61 7.79
N ALA A 38 5.67 -11.57 9.02
CA ALA A 38 6.49 -11.35 10.20
C ALA A 38 6.21 -12.37 11.32
N PRO A 39 7.25 -12.89 12.00
CA PRO A 39 7.10 -13.70 13.20
C PRO A 39 6.67 -12.82 14.39
N LYS A 40 5.80 -13.38 15.23
CA LYS A 40 4.96 -12.69 16.23
C LYS A 40 5.71 -11.67 17.11
N CYS A 41 5.33 -10.40 16.98
CA CYS A 41 5.44 -9.41 18.06
C CYS A 41 4.09 -8.70 18.23
N GLN A 42 3.61 -8.59 19.48
CA GLN A 42 2.25 -8.12 19.82
C GLN A 42 2.20 -6.60 20.05
N VAL A 43 1.00 -6.06 19.79
CA VAL A 43 0.56 -4.65 19.76
C VAL A 43 1.14 -3.85 18.58
N THR A 44 0.62 -4.14 17.38
CA THR A 44 0.80 -3.29 16.20
C THR A 44 -0.08 -2.05 16.35
N GLU A 45 0.48 -0.94 16.81
CA GLU A 45 -0.03 0.36 16.40
C GLU A 45 0.18 0.44 14.89
N TYR A 46 -0.91 0.40 14.13
CA TYR A 46 -0.82 0.52 12.69
C TYR A 46 -0.47 1.96 12.37
N CYS A 47 0.53 2.19 11.52
CA CYS A 47 0.90 3.54 11.06
C CYS A 47 -0.30 4.34 10.50
N CYS A 48 -1.32 3.59 10.05
CA CYS A 48 -2.24 4.03 9.03
C CYS A 48 -3.63 3.43 9.30
N TYR A 49 -4.68 4.17 8.91
CA TYR A 49 -6.07 3.75 8.97
C TYR A 49 -6.77 4.00 7.63
N GLY A 50 -7.89 3.31 7.39
CA GLY A 50 -8.70 3.49 6.19
C GLY A 50 -9.23 2.18 5.62
N TYR A 51 -9.92 2.28 4.48
CA TYR A 51 -10.64 1.15 3.87
C TYR A 51 -9.76 -0.09 3.64
N CYS A 52 -8.55 0.10 3.10
CA CYS A 52 -7.61 -0.99 2.81
C CYS A 52 -7.10 -1.67 4.09
N ILE A 53 -6.87 -0.91 5.15
CA ILE A 53 -6.43 -1.43 6.47
C ILE A 53 -7.56 -2.26 7.11
N ASP A 54 -8.80 -1.75 7.08
CA ASP A 54 -9.94 -2.48 7.63
C ASP A 54 -10.26 -3.74 6.84
N LEU A 55 -10.12 -3.68 5.51
CA LEU A 55 -10.23 -4.86 4.66
C LEU A 55 -9.19 -5.92 5.04
N LEU A 56 -7.92 -5.52 5.15
CA LEU A 56 -6.83 -6.44 5.54
C LEU A 56 -7.05 -7.06 6.93
N ARG A 57 -7.47 -6.27 7.92
CA ARG A 57 -7.80 -6.78 9.27
C ARG A 57 -8.92 -7.82 9.24
N ARG A 58 -9.94 -7.60 8.41
CA ARG A 58 -11.04 -8.55 8.23
C ARG A 58 -10.56 -9.81 7.54
N LEU A 59 -9.70 -9.70 6.52
CA LEU A 59 -9.11 -10.85 5.81
C LEU A 59 -8.21 -11.69 6.73
N ALA A 60 -7.43 -11.05 7.60
CA ALA A 60 -6.58 -11.73 8.60
C ALA A 60 -7.36 -12.28 9.81
N ASN A 61 -8.70 -12.16 9.80
CA ASN A 61 -9.61 -12.52 10.88
C ASN A 61 -9.23 -11.94 12.27
N ARG A 62 -8.54 -10.79 12.30
CA ARG A 62 -8.13 -10.11 13.54
C ARG A 62 -9.34 -9.50 14.29
N THR A 63 -10.49 -9.39 13.63
CA THR A 63 -11.73 -8.85 14.21
C THR A 63 -12.68 -9.94 14.73
N GLY A 64 -12.35 -11.23 14.58
CA GLY A 64 -13.18 -12.35 15.03
C GLY A 64 -14.53 -12.50 14.32
N LEU A 65 -14.67 -11.93 13.11
CA LEU A 65 -15.96 -11.80 12.40
C LEU A 65 -16.16 -12.82 11.27
N GLN A 66 -15.14 -13.63 10.90
CA GLN A 66 -15.24 -14.58 9.78
C GLN A 66 -15.37 -16.05 10.22
N VAL A 67 -16.16 -16.80 9.43
CA VAL A 67 -16.49 -18.24 9.57
C VAL A 67 -15.39 -19.15 8.98
N ASN A 68 -14.42 -18.59 8.25
CA ASN A 68 -13.29 -19.31 7.66
C ASN A 68 -11.97 -18.75 8.21
N PRO A 69 -11.11 -19.55 8.87
CA PRO A 69 -9.98 -19.05 9.65
C PRO A 69 -8.73 -18.87 8.77
N THR A 70 -8.70 -17.87 7.90
CA THR A 70 -7.44 -17.47 7.24
C THR A 70 -6.59 -16.71 8.26
N THR A 71 -5.95 -17.45 9.15
CA THR A 71 -5.17 -16.88 10.25
C THR A 71 -3.75 -16.59 9.76
N PHE A 72 -3.48 -15.35 9.32
CA PHE A 72 -2.13 -14.91 8.97
C PHE A 72 -1.72 -13.65 9.75
N THR A 73 -0.41 -13.49 9.94
CA THR A 73 0.22 -12.28 10.49
C THR A 73 0.79 -11.45 9.36
N PHE A 74 0.84 -10.15 9.57
CA PHE A 74 1.33 -9.20 8.60
C PHE A 74 2.00 -8.03 9.32
N ASP A 75 3.09 -7.55 8.73
CA ASP A 75 3.64 -6.24 8.99
C ASP A 75 3.31 -5.31 7.84
N LEU A 76 3.17 -4.02 8.16
CA LEU A 76 2.78 -3.00 7.19
C LEU A 76 3.93 -2.05 6.92
N HIS A 77 4.14 -1.76 5.64
CA HIS A 77 4.95 -0.62 5.22
C HIS A 77 4.32 0.11 4.04
N LEU A 78 4.76 1.35 3.86
CA LEU A 78 4.41 2.17 2.70
C LEU A 78 5.42 1.90 1.59
N VAL A 79 4.95 1.88 0.34
CA VAL A 79 5.82 1.80 -0.83
C VAL A 79 6.84 2.94 -0.84
N GLY A 80 8.12 2.61 -1.07
CA GLY A 80 9.22 3.54 -0.84
C GLY A 80 9.20 4.80 -1.72
N ASP A 81 8.76 4.67 -2.97
CA ASP A 81 8.75 5.75 -3.98
C ASP A 81 7.37 6.39 -4.20
N GLY A 82 6.33 5.92 -3.49
CA GLY A 82 4.95 6.40 -3.64
C GLY A 82 4.25 5.99 -4.95
N GLN A 83 4.87 5.15 -5.79
CA GLN A 83 4.33 4.80 -7.11
C GLN A 83 3.50 3.52 -7.08
N MET A 84 2.51 3.43 -7.97
CA MET A 84 1.74 2.18 -8.13
C MET A 84 2.54 1.10 -8.87
N GLY A 85 3.47 1.48 -9.74
CA GLY A 85 4.24 0.58 -10.57
C GLY A 85 3.99 0.79 -12.06
N GLU A 86 5.09 1.02 -12.76
CA GLU A 86 5.28 1.22 -14.19
C GLU A 86 6.52 0.45 -14.64
N GLU A 87 6.49 -0.11 -15.85
CA GLU A 87 7.66 -0.74 -16.45
C GLU A 87 8.60 0.33 -17.03
N LEU A 88 9.78 0.45 -16.43
CA LEU A 88 10.84 1.33 -16.86
C LEU A 88 11.89 0.54 -17.63
N THR A 89 12.51 1.18 -18.62
CA THR A 89 13.71 0.63 -19.29
C THR A 89 14.95 1.30 -18.71
N VAL A 90 15.77 0.53 -18.00
CA VAL A 90 17.02 0.98 -17.40
C VAL A 90 18.14 0.11 -17.94
N ASN A 91 19.13 0.71 -18.63
CA ASN A 91 20.25 -0.01 -19.24
C ASN A 91 19.78 -1.20 -20.11
N ASP A 92 18.85 -0.95 -21.03
CA ASP A 92 18.22 -1.94 -21.91
C ASP A 92 17.47 -3.09 -21.18
N THR A 93 17.27 -2.97 -19.87
CA THR A 93 16.57 -3.96 -19.05
C THR A 93 15.24 -3.41 -18.54
N LYS A 94 14.18 -4.21 -18.64
CA LYS A 94 12.85 -3.86 -18.13
C LYS A 94 12.77 -4.10 -16.62
N VAL A 95 12.56 -3.04 -15.86
CA VAL A 95 12.43 -3.04 -14.40
C VAL A 95 11.12 -2.39 -13.97
N TRP A 96 10.58 -2.81 -12.84
CA TRP A 96 9.34 -2.27 -12.30
C TRP A 96 9.62 -1.46 -11.04
N ASN A 97 9.00 -0.28 -10.93
CA ASN A 97 9.03 0.55 -9.73
C ASN A 97 7.78 0.37 -8.86
N GLY A 98 7.68 1.13 -7.77
CA GLY A 98 6.51 1.16 -6.91
C GLY A 98 6.07 -0.19 -6.36
N ILE A 99 4.76 -0.30 -6.11
CA ILE A 99 4.15 -1.51 -5.54
C ILE A 99 4.47 -2.74 -6.37
N VAL A 100 4.35 -2.65 -7.71
CA VAL A 100 4.67 -3.79 -8.60
C VAL A 100 6.14 -4.17 -8.48
N GLY A 101 7.04 -3.20 -8.42
CA GLY A 101 8.48 -3.44 -8.24
C GLY A 101 8.79 -4.16 -6.93
N GLU A 102 8.19 -3.72 -5.82
CA GLU A 102 8.38 -4.36 -4.50
C GLU A 102 7.83 -5.79 -4.47
N LEU A 103 6.69 -6.07 -5.13
CA LEU A 103 6.17 -7.43 -5.26
C LEU A 103 7.06 -8.33 -6.13
N VAL A 104 7.53 -7.82 -7.28
CA VAL A 104 8.39 -8.58 -8.21
C VAL A 104 9.76 -8.89 -7.60
N THR A 105 10.29 -7.99 -6.78
CA THR A 105 11.58 -8.16 -6.09
C THR A 105 11.49 -8.94 -4.79
N GLY A 106 10.28 -9.26 -4.31
CA GLY A 106 10.06 -9.98 -3.05
C GLY A 106 10.27 -9.13 -1.80
N LEU A 107 10.25 -7.79 -1.93
CA LEU A 107 10.25 -6.87 -0.78
C LEU A 107 8.90 -6.86 -0.05
N ALA A 108 7.83 -7.21 -0.76
CA ALA A 108 6.49 -7.41 -0.21
C ALA A 108 5.87 -8.71 -0.74
N ASP A 109 5.06 -9.37 0.10
CA ASP A 109 4.35 -10.61 -0.26
C ASP A 109 2.96 -10.32 -0.85
N LEU A 110 2.34 -9.23 -0.41
CA LEU A 110 1.00 -8.83 -0.81
C LEU A 110 0.88 -7.30 -0.80
N ALA A 111 0.13 -6.76 -1.75
CA ALA A 111 -0.26 -5.35 -1.77
C ALA A 111 -1.76 -5.20 -1.56
N VAL A 112 -2.16 -4.38 -0.57
CA VAL A 112 -3.56 -3.98 -0.37
C VAL A 112 -3.68 -2.48 -0.62
N ALA A 113 -4.03 -2.15 -1.86
CA ALA A 113 -3.95 -0.81 -2.41
C ALA A 113 -5.11 -0.53 -3.38
N PRO A 114 -5.51 0.75 -3.59
CA PRO A 114 -6.35 1.13 -4.71
C PRO A 114 -5.54 1.06 -6.02
N MET A 115 -5.30 -0.17 -6.50
CA MET A 115 -4.56 -0.44 -7.73
C MET A 115 -5.50 -0.87 -8.86
N THR A 116 -5.30 -0.29 -10.04
CA THR A 116 -5.99 -0.70 -11.27
C THR A 116 -5.33 -1.94 -11.87
N ILE A 117 -6.16 -2.95 -12.18
CA ILE A 117 -5.75 -4.14 -12.93
C ILE A 117 -5.56 -3.74 -14.40
N THR A 118 -4.34 -3.88 -14.92
CA THR A 118 -4.03 -3.63 -16.33
C THR A 118 -3.33 -4.85 -16.94
N PRO A 119 -3.45 -5.09 -18.26
CA PRO A 119 -2.77 -6.20 -18.93
C PRO A 119 -1.25 -6.19 -18.72
N GLU A 120 -0.64 -5.00 -18.71
CA GLU A 120 0.81 -4.83 -18.50
C GLU A 120 1.23 -5.34 -17.11
N ARG A 121 0.49 -4.99 -16.06
CA ARG A 121 0.78 -5.43 -14.68
C ARG A 121 0.55 -6.92 -14.48
N LEU A 122 -0.46 -7.48 -15.16
CA LEU A 122 -0.74 -8.93 -15.17
C LEU A 122 0.39 -9.77 -15.77
N THR A 123 1.35 -9.17 -16.49
CA THR A 123 2.52 -9.90 -16.98
C THR A 123 3.53 -10.26 -15.89
N ARG A 124 3.46 -9.60 -14.73
CA ARG A 124 4.45 -9.74 -13.63
C ARG A 124 3.86 -10.11 -12.29
N ILE A 125 2.62 -9.72 -12.02
CA ILE A 125 1.93 -9.99 -10.74
C ILE A 125 0.52 -10.54 -10.97
N ASP A 126 0.07 -11.35 -10.03
CA ASP A 126 -1.30 -11.85 -10.01
C ASP A 126 -2.22 -10.94 -9.21
N PHE A 127 -3.46 -10.81 -9.67
CA PHE A 127 -4.51 -10.06 -8.98
C PHE A 127 -5.60 -11.00 -8.48
N THR A 128 -6.22 -10.63 -7.37
CA THR A 128 -7.48 -11.25 -6.95
C THR A 128 -8.61 -10.84 -7.89
N LYS A 129 -9.80 -11.43 -7.70
CA LYS A 129 -11.02 -10.85 -8.26
C LYS A 129 -11.19 -9.41 -7.74
N PRO A 130 -11.65 -8.46 -8.58
CA PRO A 130 -11.90 -7.10 -8.14
C PRO A 130 -12.87 -7.07 -6.94
N PHE A 131 -12.53 -6.34 -5.88
CA PHE A 131 -13.39 -6.17 -4.71
C PHE A 131 -14.26 -4.90 -4.79
N LYS A 132 -13.91 -3.96 -5.67
CA LYS A 132 -14.65 -2.72 -5.93
C LYS A 132 -14.51 -2.32 -7.39
N TYR A 133 -15.63 -1.96 -8.01
CA TYR A 133 -15.66 -1.41 -9.35
C TYR A 133 -15.74 0.12 -9.28
N LEU A 134 -14.92 0.79 -10.08
CA LEU A 134 -14.89 2.25 -10.22
C LEU A 134 -14.89 2.59 -11.71
N GLY A 135 -15.55 3.69 -12.07
CA GLY A 135 -15.56 4.23 -13.43
C GLY A 135 -14.86 5.57 -13.51
N ILE A 136 -14.60 6.03 -14.73
CA ILE A 136 -14.08 7.38 -14.99
C ILE A 136 -15.19 8.39 -14.72
N THR A 137 -14.90 9.41 -13.92
CA THR A 137 -15.83 10.50 -13.61
C THR A 137 -15.16 11.86 -13.82
N MET A 138 -15.88 12.83 -14.39
CA MET A 138 -15.38 14.20 -14.53
C MET A 138 -15.85 15.06 -13.36
N LEU A 139 -14.89 15.73 -12.71
CA LEU A 139 -15.18 16.76 -11.70
C LEU A 139 -15.16 18.13 -12.39
N VAL A 140 -16.28 18.85 -12.34
CA VAL A 140 -16.42 20.20 -12.90
C VAL A 140 -16.79 21.18 -11.80
N LYS A 141 -16.09 22.32 -11.74
CA LYS A 141 -16.44 23.40 -10.82
C LYS A 141 -17.82 23.95 -11.17
N ARG A 142 -18.74 23.93 -10.21
CA ARG A 142 -20.05 24.58 -10.37
C ARG A 142 -19.84 26.10 -10.47
N VAL A 143 -20.31 26.70 -11.56
CA VAL A 143 -20.35 28.16 -11.71
C VAL A 143 -21.65 28.66 -11.07
N SER A 144 -21.56 29.52 -10.06
CA SER A 144 -22.72 30.25 -9.54
C SER A 144 -23.14 31.29 -10.58
N SER A 145 -24.40 31.28 -10.98
CA SER A 145 -24.96 32.18 -11.99
C SER A 145 -24.93 33.64 -11.52
N THR A 146 -23.88 34.38 -11.87
CA THR A 146 -24.04 35.78 -12.25
C THR A 146 -24.35 35.81 -13.74
N THR A 147 -25.58 36.20 -14.07
CA THR A 147 -26.16 36.30 -15.41
C THR A 147 -25.20 36.93 -16.43
N SER A 148 -24.60 36.10 -17.27
CA SER A 148 -24.35 36.41 -18.68
C SER A 148 -24.33 35.09 -19.45
N SER A 149 -25.14 35.03 -20.50
CA SER A 149 -25.43 33.87 -21.34
C SER A 149 -24.19 33.01 -21.67
N PRO A 150 -24.20 31.69 -21.42
CA PRO A 150 -23.10 30.83 -21.83
C PRO A 150 -23.14 30.61 -23.34
N SER A 151 -22.10 31.04 -24.05
CA SER A 151 -21.90 30.69 -25.45
C SER A 151 -21.68 29.18 -25.57
N PRO A 152 -22.33 28.48 -26.53
CA PRO A 152 -22.15 27.05 -26.70
C PRO A 152 -20.73 26.74 -27.18
N LEU A 153 -20.06 25.81 -26.50
CA LEU A 153 -18.80 25.22 -26.95
C LEU A 153 -19.05 24.50 -28.28
N ARG A 154 -18.43 24.99 -29.36
CA ARG A 154 -18.33 24.24 -30.62
C ARG A 154 -17.18 23.25 -30.53
N PHE A 155 -17.45 22.01 -30.92
CA PHE A 155 -16.44 21.03 -31.33
C PHE A 155 -16.11 21.24 -32.81
#